data_AF-A0AAV5AP45-F1
#
_entry.id   AF-A0AAV5AP45-F1
#
_cell.length_a   1.000
_cell.length_b   1.000
_cell.length_c   1.000
_cell.angle_alpha   90.00
_cell.angle_beta   90.00
_cell.angle_gamma   90.00
#
_symmetry.space_group_name_H-M   'P 1'
#
loop_
_entity.id
_entity.type
_entity.pdbx_description
1 polymer ?
#
loop_
_entity_poly.entity_id
_entity_poly.type
_entity_poly.pdbx_seq_one_letter_code
_entity_poly.pdbx_strand_id
1 'polypeptide(L)'
;MKFLFISLATALLALAQDWPLPANVTGSTAVHDPSICLDKDGKYWLFTTSISVGLEIITSVDRKVWTSIGTMWAPGEDVWTDNYTLTTNGNIWAPDCHYINNEFWVYYAASSFGSQNSAIFLARSKTGLPGSWTNEGLVTSSSAMDNYNTIEEIGISPLGLSGLE
;
A
#
# COMPACT_ATOMS: atom_id res chain seq x y z
N MET A 1 -65.92 -24.89 -14.06
CA MET A 1 -64.47 -24.96 -13.70
C MET A 1 -63.70 -24.83 -15.01
N LYS A 2 -63.03 -23.68 -15.25
CA LYS A 2 -61.58 -23.43 -15.00
C LYS A 2 -60.71 -24.26 -15.99
N PHE A 3 -59.72 -23.76 -16.73
CA PHE A 3 -58.74 -22.71 -16.43
C PHE A 3 -58.21 -22.05 -17.73
N LEU A 4 -57.94 -20.75 -17.65
CA LEU A 4 -57.15 -19.98 -18.62
C LEU A 4 -55.68 -20.08 -18.20
N PHE A 5 -54.79 -20.57 -19.06
CA PHE A 5 -53.35 -20.59 -18.82
C PHE A 5 -52.74 -19.27 -19.33
N ILE A 6 -52.30 -18.41 -18.41
CA ILE A 6 -51.46 -17.25 -18.73
C ILE A 6 -50.02 -17.71 -18.58
N SER A 7 -49.30 -17.81 -19.71
CA SER A 7 -47.85 -18.04 -19.70
C SER A 7 -47.16 -16.74 -19.33
N LEU A 8 -46.53 -16.70 -18.16
CA LEU A 8 -45.72 -15.58 -17.70
C LEU A 8 -44.30 -15.78 -18.22
N ALA A 9 -43.94 -15.09 -19.30
CA ALA A 9 -42.56 -15.03 -19.76
C ALA A 9 -41.76 -14.09 -18.85
N THR A 10 -40.99 -14.66 -17.92
CA THR A 10 -39.99 -13.93 -17.14
C THR A 10 -38.79 -13.60 -18.03
N ALA A 11 -38.60 -12.33 -18.36
CA ALA A 11 -37.35 -11.87 -18.96
C ALA A 11 -36.27 -11.80 -17.87
N LEU A 12 -35.25 -12.67 -17.96
CA LEU A 12 -34.01 -12.49 -17.20
C LEU A 12 -33.25 -11.32 -17.83
N LEU A 13 -33.26 -10.16 -17.16
CA LEU A 13 -32.28 -9.10 -17.42
C LEU A 13 -30.94 -9.56 -16.86
N ALA A 14 -30.06 -10.07 -17.71
CA ALA A 14 -28.66 -10.23 -17.39
C ALA A 14 -28.04 -8.83 -17.25
N LEU A 15 -27.73 -8.42 -16.02
CA LEU A 15 -26.89 -7.24 -15.81
C LEU A 15 -25.47 -7.62 -16.25
N ALA A 16 -25.10 -7.23 -17.47
CA ALA A 16 -23.71 -7.27 -17.88
C ALA A 16 -22.94 -6.31 -16.95
N GLN A 17 -22.09 -6.88 -16.10
CA GLN A 17 -21.18 -6.10 -15.28
C GLN A 17 -20.12 -5.51 -16.21
N ASP A 18 -20.34 -4.27 -16.63
CA ASP A 18 -19.38 -3.50 -17.42
C ASP A 18 -18.18 -3.19 -16.52
N TRP A 19 -17.13 -3.99 -16.65
CA TRP A 19 -15.83 -3.65 -16.12
C TRP A 19 -15.30 -2.49 -16.95
N PRO A 20 -15.02 -1.32 -16.33
CA PRO A 20 -14.46 -0.21 -17.09
C PRO A 20 -13.13 -0.66 -17.70
N LEU A 21 -12.95 -0.38 -18.99
CA LEU A 21 -11.65 -0.56 -19.63
C LEU A 21 -10.58 0.22 -18.84
N PRO A 22 -9.33 -0.24 -18.83
CA PRO A 22 -8.23 0.50 -18.23
C PRO A 22 -8.22 1.95 -18.74
N ALA A 23 -8.24 2.90 -17.81
CA ALA A 23 -8.15 4.31 -18.16
C ALA A 23 -6.68 4.68 -18.37
N ASN A 24 -6.42 5.59 -19.31
CA ASN A 24 -5.10 6.20 -19.41
C ASN A 24 -4.80 6.99 -18.13
N VAL A 25 -3.61 6.76 -17.57
CA VAL A 25 -3.05 7.49 -16.44
C VAL A 25 -1.92 8.40 -16.92
N THR A 26 -1.77 9.58 -16.31
CA THR A 26 -0.77 10.59 -16.67
C THR A 26 -0.16 11.22 -15.41
N GLY A 27 0.92 11.99 -15.60
CA GLY A 27 1.69 12.59 -14.52
C GLY A 27 2.76 11.65 -13.99
N SER A 28 2.94 11.61 -12.67
CA SER A 28 3.91 10.74 -11.98
C SER A 28 3.46 9.28 -12.05
N THR A 29 3.97 8.56 -13.05
CA THR A 29 3.53 7.20 -13.42
C THR A 29 4.67 6.17 -13.42
N ALA A 30 5.92 6.60 -13.25
CA ALA A 30 7.05 5.72 -13.07
C ALA A 30 7.07 5.24 -11.61
N VAL A 31 6.50 4.06 -11.36
CA VAL A 31 6.35 3.48 -10.03
C VAL A 31 6.91 2.06 -10.00
N HIS A 32 7.38 1.63 -8.83
CA HIS A 32 7.83 0.26 -8.54
C HIS A 32 7.21 -0.18 -7.20
N ASP A 33 6.58 -1.35 -7.17
CA ASP A 33 5.81 -1.86 -6.02
C ASP A 33 4.79 -0.84 -5.45
N PRO A 34 3.82 -0.36 -6.25
CA PRO A 34 2.86 0.65 -5.77
C PRO A 34 1.82 0.06 -4.82
N SER A 35 1.53 0.75 -3.72
CA SER A 35 0.32 0.54 -2.91
C SER A 35 -0.51 1.82 -2.84
N ILE A 36 -1.83 1.68 -2.95
CA ILE A 36 -2.78 2.79 -3.02
C ILE A 36 -3.82 2.68 -1.90
N CYS A 37 -4.03 3.77 -1.18
CA CYS A 37 -5.08 3.94 -0.18
C CYS A 37 -5.92 5.20 -0.47
N LEU A 38 -7.15 5.22 0.02
CA LEU A 38 -8.09 6.32 -0.11
C LEU A 38 -8.28 6.98 1.25
N ASP A 39 -8.06 8.29 1.35
CA ASP A 39 -8.32 9.00 2.61
C ASP A 39 -9.82 9.29 2.81
N LYS A 40 -10.15 9.84 3.99
CA LYS A 40 -11.54 10.20 4.36
C LYS A 40 -12.21 11.19 3.40
N ASP A 41 -11.42 11.99 2.67
CA ASP A 41 -11.92 13.06 1.79
C ASP A 41 -12.02 12.56 0.33
N GLY A 42 -11.71 11.29 0.08
CA GLY A 42 -11.76 10.68 -1.25
C GLY A 42 -10.54 10.97 -2.11
N LYS A 43 -9.43 11.43 -1.53
CA LYS A 43 -8.16 11.61 -2.24
C LYS A 43 -7.34 10.31 -2.19
N TYR A 44 -6.79 9.93 -3.32
CA TYR A 44 -5.94 8.75 -3.47
C TYR A 44 -4.49 9.08 -3.15
N TRP A 45 -3.87 8.18 -2.39
CA TRP A 45 -2.47 8.23 -1.99
C TRP A 45 -1.80 6.95 -2.45
N LEU A 46 -0.73 7.09 -3.20
CA LEU A 46 0.11 6.02 -3.71
C LEU A 46 1.48 6.15 -3.07
N PHE A 47 1.94 5.06 -2.50
CA PHE A 47 3.30 4.89 -1.97
C PHE A 47 4.02 3.89 -2.86
N THR A 48 5.28 4.17 -3.18
CA THR A 48 6.05 3.33 -4.10
C THR A 48 7.51 3.28 -3.68
N THR A 49 8.16 2.15 -3.99
CA THR A 49 9.61 2.00 -3.90
C THR A 49 10.28 3.12 -4.70
N SER A 50 11.14 3.88 -4.02
CA SER A 50 11.88 4.99 -4.63
C SER A 50 13.31 4.55 -4.98
N ILE A 51 13.89 5.16 -6.01
CA ILE A 51 15.32 4.98 -6.34
C ILE A 51 16.24 5.65 -5.33
N SER A 52 15.69 6.60 -4.56
CA SER A 52 16.34 7.34 -3.47
C SER A 52 15.80 6.90 -2.09
N VAL A 53 16.31 7.52 -1.03
CA VAL A 53 15.91 7.29 0.37
C VAL A 53 14.39 7.47 0.58
N GLY A 54 13.82 6.63 1.44
CA GLY A 54 12.39 6.66 1.75
C GLY A 54 11.50 6.10 0.63
N LEU A 55 10.18 6.24 0.83
CA LEU A 55 9.16 5.91 -0.17
C LEU A 55 8.69 7.17 -0.87
N GLU A 56 8.47 7.13 -2.18
CA GLU A 56 7.85 8.25 -2.89
C GLU A 56 6.34 8.28 -2.61
N ILE A 57 5.81 9.50 -2.40
CA ILE A 57 4.39 9.76 -2.14
C ILE A 57 3.81 10.45 -3.37
N ILE A 58 2.83 9.80 -4.00
CA ILE A 58 2.15 10.28 -5.19
C ILE A 58 0.65 10.37 -4.90
N THR A 59 -0.02 11.45 -5.29
CA THR A 59 -1.45 11.63 -5.01
C THR A 59 -2.28 11.91 -6.24
N SER A 60 -3.56 11.58 -6.16
CA SER A 60 -4.55 11.84 -7.20
C SER A 60 -5.93 12.05 -6.60
N VAL A 61 -6.78 12.82 -7.27
CA VAL A 61 -8.21 12.98 -6.90
C VAL A 61 -9.15 12.15 -7.79
N ASP A 62 -8.63 11.62 -8.90
CA ASP A 62 -9.44 10.97 -9.95
C ASP A 62 -8.90 9.62 -10.43
N ARG A 63 -7.74 9.18 -9.88
CA ARG A 63 -6.95 8.01 -10.28
C ARG A 63 -6.36 8.09 -11.69
N LYS A 64 -6.47 9.23 -12.37
CA LYS A 64 -6.00 9.42 -13.74
C LYS A 64 -4.78 10.31 -13.78
N VAL A 65 -4.82 11.45 -13.11
CA VAL A 65 -3.69 12.38 -13.03
C VAL A 65 -3.03 12.23 -11.67
N TRP A 66 -1.76 11.85 -11.68
CA TRP A 66 -0.98 11.57 -10.48
C TRP A 66 0.15 12.59 -10.31
N THR A 67 0.34 13.07 -9.09
CA THR A 67 1.34 14.09 -8.75
C THR A 67 2.22 13.62 -7.60
N SER A 68 3.52 13.51 -7.84
CA SER A 68 4.52 13.30 -6.77
C SER A 68 4.57 14.51 -5.86
N ILE A 69 4.55 14.28 -4.54
CA ILE A 69 4.55 15.33 -3.51
C ILE A 69 5.73 15.22 -2.55
N GLY A 70 6.71 14.36 -2.82
CA GLY A 70 7.91 14.16 -2.01
C GLY A 70 8.03 12.72 -1.49
N THR A 71 8.89 12.53 -0.48
CA THR A 71 9.16 11.22 0.11
C THR A 71 8.66 11.13 1.56
N MET A 72 8.37 9.91 2.01
CA MET A 72 7.98 9.60 3.39
C MET A 72 9.08 9.97 4.39
N TRP A 73 10.31 9.61 4.06
CA TRP A 73 11.51 9.91 4.85
C TRP A 73 12.48 10.77 4.04
N ALA A 74 13.10 11.75 4.69
CA ALA A 74 14.25 12.46 4.16
C ALA A 74 15.55 11.66 4.40
N PRO A 75 16.63 11.94 3.65
CA PRO A 75 17.94 11.35 3.93
C PRO A 75 18.35 11.53 5.40
N GLY A 76 18.67 10.42 6.06
CA GLY A 76 19.09 10.36 7.46
C GLY A 76 17.95 10.11 8.45
N GLU A 77 16.70 10.00 7.99
CA GLU A 77 15.56 9.78 8.88
C GLU A 77 15.26 8.30 9.13
N ASP A 78 15.63 7.37 8.24
CA ASP A 78 15.28 5.94 8.27
C ASP A 78 16.41 5.01 8.75
N VAL A 79 17.31 5.53 9.59
CA VAL A 79 18.54 4.85 10.05
C VAL A 79 18.33 3.50 10.75
N TRP A 80 17.12 3.22 11.25
CA TRP A 80 16.79 1.92 11.84
C TRP A 80 16.75 0.78 10.81
N THR A 81 16.72 1.10 9.53
CA THR A 81 16.69 0.14 8.42
C THR A 81 18.10 -0.30 7.98
N ASP A 82 19.15 0.43 8.36
CA ASP A 82 20.54 0.24 7.91
C ASP A 82 21.06 -1.18 8.11
N ASN A 83 20.64 -1.86 9.19
CA ASN A 83 21.05 -3.24 9.48
C ASN A 83 20.51 -4.27 8.47
N TYR A 84 19.46 -3.92 7.72
CA TYR A 84 18.84 -4.78 6.71
C TYR A 84 19.21 -4.34 5.29
N THR A 85 19.28 -3.03 5.06
CA THR A 85 19.68 -2.44 3.77
C THR A 85 21.19 -2.52 3.53
N LEU A 86 21.98 -2.75 4.59
CA LEU A 86 23.44 -2.81 4.59
C LEU A 86 24.13 -1.52 4.12
N THR A 87 23.42 -0.40 4.12
CA THR A 87 23.93 0.92 3.79
C THR A 87 23.13 2.00 4.51
N THR A 88 23.80 3.05 4.96
CA THR A 88 23.11 4.23 5.45
C THR A 88 22.28 4.86 4.34
N ASN A 89 21.04 5.24 4.67
CA ASN A 89 20.08 5.79 3.71
C ASN A 89 19.75 4.80 2.57
N GLY A 90 19.74 3.50 2.88
CA GLY A 90 19.39 2.48 1.90
C GLY A 90 17.94 2.58 1.43
N ASN A 91 17.68 2.13 0.21
CA ASN A 91 16.33 2.13 -0.33
C ASN A 91 15.45 1.16 0.48
N ILE A 92 14.26 1.62 0.84
CA ILE A 92 13.18 0.81 1.43
C ILE A 92 12.11 0.54 0.37
N TRP A 93 11.45 -0.61 0.48
CA TRP A 93 10.73 -1.21 -0.65
C TRP A 93 9.30 -1.62 -0.30
N ALA A 94 8.55 -1.92 -1.35
CA ALA A 94 7.28 -2.65 -1.33
C ALA A 94 6.31 -2.19 -0.23
N PRO A 95 5.90 -0.90 -0.25
CA PRO A 95 4.99 -0.40 0.74
C PRO A 95 3.61 -1.03 0.66
N ASP A 96 2.93 -1.12 1.80
CA ASP A 96 1.49 -1.40 1.88
C ASP A 96 0.76 -0.31 2.68
N CYS A 97 -0.10 0.47 2.03
CA CYS A 97 -0.83 1.57 2.64
C CYS A 97 -2.27 1.19 3.02
N HIS A 98 -2.63 1.56 4.25
CA HIS A 98 -4.00 1.54 4.75
C HIS A 98 -4.37 2.90 5.34
N TYR A 99 -5.62 3.34 5.16
CA TYR A 99 -6.16 4.51 5.85
C TYR A 99 -7.20 4.05 6.88
N ILE A 100 -6.82 4.06 8.15
CA ILE A 100 -7.57 3.45 9.26
C ILE A 100 -7.69 4.46 10.39
N ASN A 101 -8.90 4.64 10.94
CA ASN A 101 -9.15 5.53 12.07
C ASN A 101 -8.57 6.95 11.87
N ASN A 102 -8.76 7.50 10.67
CA ASN A 102 -8.29 8.84 10.29
C ASN A 102 -6.76 9.01 10.20
N GLU A 103 -6.02 7.90 10.09
CA GLU A 103 -4.56 7.90 9.96
C GLU A 103 -4.11 6.98 8.84
N PHE A 104 -3.00 7.34 8.21
CA PHE A 104 -2.25 6.47 7.31
C PHE A 104 -1.41 5.50 8.14
N TRP A 105 -1.44 4.25 7.73
CA TRP A 105 -0.61 3.16 8.21
C TRP A 105 0.12 2.63 6.98
N VAL A 106 1.44 2.78 6.95
CA VAL A 106 2.27 2.32 5.83
C VAL A 106 3.27 1.33 6.37
N TYR A 107 3.11 0.09 5.95
CA TYR A 107 4.10 -0.94 6.13
C TYR A 107 5.13 -0.85 5.01
N TYR A 108 6.39 -1.18 5.30
CA TYR A 108 7.47 -1.13 4.30
C TYR A 108 8.59 -2.10 4.65
N ALA A 109 9.28 -2.58 3.62
CA ALA A 109 10.39 -3.50 3.76
C ALA A 109 11.74 -2.80 3.76
N ALA A 110 12.65 -3.30 4.60
CA ALA A 110 14.08 -3.02 4.54
C ALA A 110 14.81 -4.33 4.24
N SER A 111 15.63 -4.34 3.19
CA SER A 111 16.38 -5.52 2.75
C SER A 111 17.51 -5.11 1.81
N SER A 112 18.29 -6.10 1.38
CA SER A 112 19.38 -5.97 0.40
C SER A 112 19.27 -7.08 -0.64
N PHE A 113 19.64 -6.79 -1.89
CA PHE A 113 19.45 -7.72 -2.99
C PHE A 113 20.12 -9.07 -2.73
N GLY A 114 19.34 -10.15 -2.84
CA GLY A 114 19.81 -11.53 -2.62
C GLY A 114 19.96 -11.93 -1.14
N SER A 115 19.55 -11.08 -0.19
CA SER A 115 19.56 -11.37 1.24
C SER A 115 18.18 -11.80 1.75
N GLN A 116 18.19 -12.73 2.72
CA GLN A 116 17.02 -13.04 3.56
C GLN A 116 17.06 -12.31 4.91
N ASN A 117 18.16 -11.61 5.22
CA ASN A 117 18.20 -10.70 6.36
C ASN A 117 17.39 -9.45 6.00
N SER A 118 16.11 -9.47 6.35
CA SER A 118 15.12 -8.48 5.94
C SER A 118 14.18 -8.17 7.10
N ALA A 119 13.44 -7.07 6.98
CA ALA A 119 12.46 -6.66 7.98
C ALA A 119 11.31 -5.88 7.37
N ILE A 120 10.14 -6.02 7.99
CA ILE A 120 8.97 -5.17 7.76
C ILE A 120 8.83 -4.22 8.95
N PHE A 121 8.64 -2.94 8.65
CA PHE A 121 8.41 -1.87 9.61
C PHE A 121 7.04 -1.24 9.38
N LEU A 122 6.51 -0.57 10.41
CA LEU A 122 5.29 0.24 10.32
C LEU A 122 5.63 1.72 10.52
N ALA A 123 5.04 2.58 9.68
CA ALA A 123 4.99 4.01 9.88
C ALA A 123 3.54 4.50 9.92
N ARG A 124 3.27 5.53 10.73
CA ARG A 124 1.96 6.17 10.83
C ARG A 124 2.03 7.66 10.59
N SER A 125 0.97 8.20 10.01
CA SER A 125 0.81 9.65 9.83
C SER A 125 -0.65 10.06 9.86
N LYS A 126 -0.96 11.21 10.47
CA LYS A 126 -2.29 11.83 10.40
C LYS A 126 -2.56 12.55 9.09
N THR A 127 -1.52 12.96 8.36
CA THR A 127 -1.66 13.82 7.17
C THR A 127 -1.17 13.16 5.88
N GLY A 128 -0.33 12.13 5.98
CA GLY A 128 0.30 11.47 4.85
C GLY A 128 1.40 12.30 4.16
N LEU A 129 1.65 13.52 4.60
CA LEU A 129 2.59 14.45 3.95
C LEU A 129 4.06 14.16 4.31
N PRO A 130 5.04 14.55 3.48
CA PRO A 130 6.45 14.51 3.86
C PRO A 130 6.70 15.17 5.23
N GLY A 131 7.55 14.56 6.05
CA GLY A 131 7.91 15.07 7.38
C GLY A 131 6.83 14.92 8.46
N SER A 132 5.73 14.21 8.18
CA SER A 132 4.66 13.95 9.16
C SER A 132 4.64 12.54 9.73
N TRP A 133 5.57 11.69 9.30
CA TRP A 133 5.58 10.27 9.59
C TRP A 133 6.26 9.96 10.91
N THR A 134 5.67 9.02 11.64
CA THR A 134 6.24 8.45 12.86
C THR A 134 6.58 7.00 12.60
N ASN A 135 7.80 6.59 12.94
CA ASN A 135 8.20 5.19 12.91
C ASN A 135 7.63 4.46 14.13
N GLU A 136 6.81 3.44 13.90
CA GLU A 136 6.23 2.59 14.94
C GLU A 136 7.12 1.36 15.22
N GLY A 137 8.20 1.17 14.46
CA GLY A 137 9.20 0.15 14.68
C GLY A 137 9.00 -1.13 13.88
N LEU A 138 9.74 -2.16 14.29
CA LEU A 138 9.81 -3.46 13.64
C LEU A 138 8.50 -4.24 13.86
N VAL A 139 7.92 -4.74 12.76
CA VAL A 139 6.76 -5.63 12.79
C VAL A 139 7.22 -7.09 12.79
N THR A 140 8.09 -7.45 11.85
CA THR A 140 8.67 -8.80 11.75
C THR A 140 9.98 -8.76 10.97
N SER A 141 10.81 -9.78 11.13
CA SER A 141 12.06 -9.94 10.37
C SER A 141 12.35 -11.40 10.04
N SER A 142 13.22 -11.60 9.06
CA SER A 142 13.86 -12.86 8.73
C SER A 142 15.37 -12.72 8.73
N SER A 143 16.05 -13.85 8.78
CA SER A 143 17.50 -13.99 8.74
C SER A 143 17.91 -14.96 7.62
N ALA A 144 19.22 -15.07 7.39
CA ALA A 144 19.78 -16.04 6.44
C ALA A 144 19.51 -17.52 6.81
N MET A 145 19.03 -17.80 8.02
CA MET A 145 18.72 -19.15 8.48
C MET A 145 17.25 -19.53 8.25
N ASP A 146 16.39 -18.55 7.95
CA ASP A 146 14.97 -18.78 7.74
C ASP A 146 14.71 -19.30 6.33
N ASN A 147 13.62 -20.05 6.16
CA ASN A 147 13.19 -20.56 4.85
C ASN A 147 12.19 -19.63 4.13
N TYR A 148 12.05 -18.40 4.62
CA TYR A 148 11.21 -17.34 4.07
C TYR A 148 11.98 -16.01 3.99
N ASN A 149 11.37 -14.97 3.44
CA ASN A 149 11.94 -13.61 3.41
C ASN A 149 10.86 -12.57 3.74
N THR A 150 11.14 -11.64 4.65
CA THR A 150 10.20 -10.58 5.06
C THR A 150 10.41 -9.31 4.23
N ILE A 151 10.02 -9.35 2.95
CA ILE A 151 10.17 -8.23 2.01
C ILE A 151 8.85 -7.76 1.37
N GLU A 152 7.79 -8.55 1.45
CA GLU A 152 6.51 -8.25 0.82
C GLU A 152 5.39 -8.46 1.85
N GLU A 153 4.61 -7.42 2.14
CA GLU A 153 3.37 -7.55 2.90
C GLU A 153 2.18 -7.51 1.94
N ILE A 154 1.36 -8.56 1.93
CA ILE A 154 0.02 -8.53 1.35
C ILE A 154 -0.97 -8.73 2.49
N GLY A 155 -1.36 -7.62 3.11
CA GLY A 155 -2.58 -7.46 3.88
C GLY A 155 -2.65 -8.12 5.25
N ILE A 156 -2.23 -7.42 6.30
CA ILE A 156 -2.79 -7.63 7.64
C ILE A 156 -4.05 -6.76 7.74
N SER A 157 -5.24 -7.36 7.63
CA SER A 157 -6.47 -6.64 7.97
C SER A 157 -6.38 -6.19 9.44
N PRO A 158 -6.64 -4.92 9.80
CA PRO A 158 -6.63 -4.45 11.20
C PRO A 158 -7.62 -5.21 12.09
N LEU A 159 -8.58 -5.91 11.49
CA LEU A 159 -9.56 -6.77 12.16
C LEU A 159 -8.96 -8.07 12.73
N GLY A 160 -7.67 -8.34 12.49
CA GLY A 160 -6.96 -9.50 13.07
C GLY A 160 -6.40 -9.28 14.48
N LEU A 161 -6.46 -8.06 15.03
CA LEU A 161 -5.91 -7.72 16.35
C LEU A 161 -6.98 -7.57 17.45
N SER A 162 -8.26 -7.79 17.17
CA SER A 162 -9.33 -7.79 18.21
C SER A 162 -9.53 -9.15 18.91
N GLY A 163 -8.56 -10.07 18.78
CA GLY A 163 -8.64 -11.43 19.33
C GLY A 163 -7.84 -11.68 20.61
N LEU A 164 -7.11 -10.69 21.13
CA LEU A 164 -6.33 -10.83 22.36
C LEU A 164 -6.41 -9.53 23.18
N GLU A 165 -7.54 -9.34 23.86
CA GLU A 165 -7.70 -8.85 25.25
C GLU A 165 -9.19 -8.66 25.58
#